data_AF-S6UIZ3-F1
#
_entry.id   AF-S6UIZ3-F1
#
_cell.length_a   1.000
_cell.length_b   1.000
_cell.length_c   1.000
_cell.angle_alpha   90.00
_cell.angle_beta   90.00
_cell.angle_gamma   90.00
#
_symmetry.space_group_name_H-M   'P 1'
#
loop_
_entity.id
_entity.type
_entity.pdbx_description
1 polymer ?
#
loop_
_entity_poly.entity_id
_entity_poly.type
_entity_poly.pdbx_seq_one_letter_code
_entity_poly.pdbx_strand_id
1 'polypeptide(L)'
;MCLVPVDGKLEGRFRGPHIMPGYWRSPQQTAEVFDEKGFYCSGDAIKLADPSAPELGLMFDGRLAEDFKLSSGVFVSVGPMRNRAVLEGSPYVQDVVITAPDRECLGALVFPRLHECRQLAGLGAQASDVEVLASTPVRQWFADWLVRLNEGASGNASRLEWI
;
A
#
# COMPACT_ATOMS: atom_id res chain seq x y z
N MET A 1 -1.05 19.85 -16.58
CA MET A 1 -1.60 18.71 -15.82
C MET A 1 -3.11 18.87 -15.75
N CYS A 2 -3.86 17.77 -15.73
CA CYS A 2 -5.29 17.74 -15.46
C CYS A 2 -5.60 16.64 -14.43
N LEU A 3 -6.73 16.78 -13.74
CA LEU A 3 -7.26 15.78 -12.82
C LEU A 3 -8.48 15.12 -13.48
N VAL A 4 -8.48 13.80 -13.59
CA VAL A 4 -9.56 13.04 -14.26
C VAL A 4 -10.18 12.06 -13.27
N PRO A 5 -11.51 12.05 -13.09
CA PRO A 5 -12.16 11.07 -12.21
C PRO A 5 -11.97 9.63 -12.72
N VAL A 6 -11.46 8.75 -11.86
CA VAL A 6 -11.30 7.30 -12.10
C VAL A 6 -11.66 6.56 -10.82
N ASP A 7 -12.67 5.68 -10.86
CA ASP A 7 -13.10 4.81 -9.75
C ASP A 7 -13.23 5.51 -8.39
N GLY A 8 -13.79 6.73 -8.38
CA GLY A 8 -14.01 7.51 -7.16
C GLY A 8 -12.80 8.31 -6.66
N LYS A 9 -11.66 8.24 -7.34
CA LYS A 9 -10.46 9.06 -7.12
C LYS A 9 -10.21 10.00 -8.30
N LEU A 10 -9.24 10.90 -8.17
CA LEU A 10 -8.78 11.75 -9.27
C LEU A 10 -7.39 11.29 -9.74
N GLU A 11 -7.28 10.87 -10.99
CA GLU A 11 -6.01 10.59 -11.65
C GLU A 11 -5.31 11.89 -12.06
N GLY A 12 -4.05 12.07 -11.68
CA GLY A 12 -3.22 13.14 -12.22
C GLY A 12 -2.66 12.80 -13.58
N ARG A 13 -3.08 13.49 -14.64
CA ARG A 13 -2.53 13.30 -15.99
C ARG A 13 -1.67 14.47 -16.42
N PHE A 14 -0.59 14.17 -17.13
CA PHE A 14 0.46 15.14 -17.43
C PHE A 14 0.67 15.32 -18.93
N ARG A 15 1.02 16.55 -19.32
CA ARG A 15 1.37 16.88 -20.71
C ARG A 15 2.40 17.99 -20.68
N GLY A 16 3.50 17.81 -21.40
CA GLY A 16 4.59 18.76 -21.44
C GLY A 16 5.85 18.16 -22.07
N PRO A 17 6.91 18.97 -22.26
CA PRO A 17 8.13 18.55 -22.94
C PRO A 17 8.95 17.51 -22.15
N HIS A 18 8.63 17.31 -20.88
CA HIS A 18 9.27 16.34 -19.99
C HIS A 18 8.63 14.95 -20.05
N ILE A 19 7.51 14.78 -20.76
CA ILE A 19 6.84 13.50 -20.92
C ILE A 19 7.50 12.72 -22.06
N MET A 20 7.75 11.43 -21.83
CA MET A 20 8.35 10.56 -22.84
C MET A 20 7.51 10.56 -24.14
N PRO A 21 8.14 10.43 -25.32
CA PRO A 21 7.39 10.28 -26.57
C PRO A 21 6.69 8.92 -26.68
N GLY A 22 7.12 7.93 -25.88
CA GLY A 22 6.57 6.58 -25.87
C GLY A 22 7.58 5.54 -25.41
N TYR A 23 7.13 4.29 -25.35
CA TYR A 23 7.95 3.14 -25.03
C TYR A 23 8.71 2.63 -26.27
N TRP A 24 9.95 2.19 -26.05
CA TRP A 24 10.81 1.70 -27.12
C TRP A 24 10.24 0.46 -27.81
N ARG A 25 10.01 0.54 -29.13
CA ARG A 25 9.47 -0.55 -29.97
C ARG A 25 8.13 -1.12 -29.49
N SER A 26 7.38 -0.35 -28.70
CA SER A 26 6.07 -0.77 -28.18
C SER A 26 4.99 0.26 -28.53
N PRO A 27 4.56 0.35 -29.80
CA PRO A 27 3.59 1.35 -30.23
C PRO A 27 2.20 1.17 -29.58
N GLN A 28 1.79 -0.07 -29.31
CA GLN A 28 0.52 -0.37 -28.64
C GLN A 28 0.51 0.14 -27.20
N GLN A 29 1.50 -0.27 -26.39
CA GLN A 29 1.67 0.19 -25.01
C GLN A 29 1.86 1.71 -24.93
N THR A 30 2.51 2.30 -25.95
CA THR A 30 2.64 3.76 -26.05
C THR A 30 1.27 4.41 -26.22
N ALA A 31 0.43 3.90 -27.13
CA ALA A 31 -0.90 4.45 -27.33
C ALA A 31 -1.79 4.30 -26.08
N GLU A 32 -1.66 3.20 -25.35
CA GLU A 32 -2.46 2.90 -24.15
C GLU A 32 -2.23 3.87 -22.99
N VAL A 33 -1.03 4.45 -22.86
CA VAL A 33 -0.69 5.35 -21.75
C VAL A 33 -1.01 6.82 -22.03
N PHE A 34 -1.52 7.16 -23.21
CA PHE A 34 -2.00 8.50 -23.53
C PHE A 34 -3.51 8.49 -23.74
N ASP A 35 -4.20 9.48 -23.18
CA ASP A 35 -5.61 9.66 -23.45
C ASP A 35 -5.88 10.33 -24.80
N GLU A 36 -7.16 10.41 -25.17
CA GLU A 36 -7.62 11.02 -26.43
C GLU A 36 -7.19 12.49 -26.61
N LYS A 37 -6.81 13.17 -25.51
CA LYS A 37 -6.34 14.57 -25.51
C LYS A 37 -4.82 14.68 -25.49
N GLY A 38 -4.10 13.56 -25.56
CA GLY A 38 -2.65 13.47 -25.55
C GLY A 38 -2.03 13.75 -24.17
N PHE A 39 -2.78 13.52 -23.08
CA PHE A 39 -2.21 13.54 -21.73
C PHE A 39 -1.73 12.14 -21.36
N TYR A 40 -0.55 12.07 -20.75
CA TYR A 40 -0.02 10.85 -20.16
C TYR A 40 -0.81 10.47 -18.90
N CYS A 41 -1.42 9.29 -18.93
CA CYS A 41 -2.11 8.64 -17.83
C CYS A 41 -1.04 8.06 -16.87
N SER A 42 -0.82 8.74 -15.74
CA SER A 42 0.22 8.34 -14.79
C SER A 42 -0.13 7.07 -14.02
N GLY A 43 -1.44 6.79 -13.87
CA GLY A 43 -1.93 5.81 -12.92
C GLY A 43 -1.80 6.26 -11.46
N ASP A 44 -1.52 7.54 -11.19
CA ASP A 44 -1.35 8.09 -9.84
C ASP A 44 -2.64 8.80 -9.39
N ALA A 45 -3.16 8.40 -8.24
CA ALA A 45 -4.26 9.07 -7.58
C ALA A 45 -3.75 10.30 -6.82
N ILE A 46 -4.42 11.43 -7.01
CA ILE A 46 -4.07 12.72 -6.44
C ILE A 46 -5.32 13.32 -5.81
N LYS A 47 -5.17 13.97 -4.66
CA LYS A 47 -6.23 14.77 -4.03
C LYS A 47 -5.73 16.18 -3.73
N LEU A 48 -6.67 17.10 -3.49
CA LEU A 48 -6.32 18.39 -2.92
C LEU A 48 -5.81 18.18 -1.49
N ALA A 49 -4.75 18.91 -1.12
CA ALA A 49 -4.27 18.91 0.26
C ALA A 49 -5.38 19.36 1.23
N ASP A 50 -6.16 20.37 0.81
CA ASP A 50 -7.41 20.79 1.44
C ASP A 50 -8.47 21.03 0.35
N PRO A 51 -9.61 20.33 0.35
CA PRO A 51 -10.70 20.56 -0.60
C PRO A 51 -11.27 21.99 -0.57
N SER A 52 -11.16 22.69 0.57
CA SER A 52 -11.64 24.06 0.76
C SER A 52 -10.60 25.13 0.41
N ALA A 53 -9.32 24.76 0.29
CA ALA A 53 -8.21 25.66 -0.05
C ALA A 53 -7.28 25.05 -1.12
N PRO A 54 -7.70 25.01 -2.40
CA PRO A 54 -6.95 24.37 -3.48
C PRO A 54 -5.55 24.93 -3.72
N GLU A 55 -5.30 26.18 -3.32
CA GLU A 55 -4.01 26.86 -3.39
C GLU A 55 -2.93 26.21 -2.52
N LEU A 56 -3.32 25.41 -1.51
CA LEU A 56 -2.37 24.63 -0.70
C LEU A 56 -1.75 23.47 -1.49
N GLY A 57 -2.28 23.17 -2.67
CA GLY A 57 -1.70 22.23 -3.62
C GLY A 57 -2.29 20.83 -3.54
N LEU A 58 -1.51 19.87 -4.01
CA LEU A 58 -1.94 18.51 -4.28
C LEU A 58 -1.16 17.52 -3.41
N MET A 59 -1.83 16.46 -2.99
CA MET A 59 -1.28 15.38 -2.20
C MET A 59 -1.46 14.05 -2.94
N PHE A 60 -0.42 13.22 -2.89
CA PHE A 60 -0.46 11.87 -3.45
C PHE A 60 -1.38 10.96 -2.61
N ASP A 61 -2.27 10.24 -3.28
CA ASP A 61 -3.30 9.38 -2.67
C ASP A 61 -3.17 7.89 -3.08
N GLY A 62 -2.00 7.51 -3.61
CA GLY A 62 -1.67 6.14 -4.01
C GLY A 62 -1.64 5.94 -5.53
N ARG A 63 -1.48 4.67 -5.93
CA ARG A 63 -1.50 4.23 -7.33
C ARG A 63 -2.85 3.61 -7.64
N LEU A 64 -3.48 4.00 -8.74
CA LEU A 64 -4.72 3.38 -9.22
C LEU A 64 -4.54 1.87 -9.49
N ALA A 65 -3.36 1.47 -9.96
CA ALA A 65 -3.06 0.08 -10.31
C ALA A 65 -2.68 -0.82 -9.10
N GLU A 66 -2.35 -0.24 -7.94
CA GLU A 66 -2.04 -1.03 -6.73
C GLU A 66 -3.30 -1.41 -5.95
N ASP A 67 -4.41 -0.71 -6.22
CA ASP A 67 -5.70 -0.99 -5.58
C ASP A 67 -6.31 -2.24 -6.24
N PHE A 68 -6.72 -3.20 -5.43
CA PHE A 68 -7.42 -4.39 -5.91
C PHE A 68 -8.82 -4.48 -5.30
N LYS A 69 -9.66 -5.26 -5.97
CA LYS A 69 -11.04 -5.51 -5.56
C LYS A 69 -11.11 -6.85 -4.85
N LEU A 70 -11.62 -6.87 -3.63
CA LEU A 70 -11.95 -8.12 -2.93
C LEU A 70 -13.05 -8.87 -3.68
N SER A 71 -13.22 -10.16 -3.39
CA SER A 71 -14.34 -10.97 -3.93
C SER A 71 -15.72 -10.38 -3.57
N SER A 72 -15.80 -9.67 -2.44
CA SER A 72 -16.98 -8.91 -2.00
C SER A 72 -17.28 -7.67 -2.86
N GLY A 73 -16.38 -7.30 -3.76
CA GLY A 73 -16.50 -6.14 -4.63
C GLY A 73 -16.00 -4.82 -4.03
N VAL A 74 -15.42 -4.84 -2.83
CA VAL A 74 -14.88 -3.64 -2.17
C VAL A 74 -13.47 -3.35 -2.65
N PHE A 75 -13.19 -2.08 -2.96
CA PHE A 75 -11.84 -1.60 -3.32
C PHE A 75 -10.96 -1.44 -2.09
N VAL A 76 -9.71 -1.87 -2.21
CA VAL A 76 -8.70 -1.81 -1.16
C VAL A 76 -7.58 -0.89 -1.61
N SER A 77 -7.31 0.16 -0.83
CA SER A 77 -6.15 1.02 -1.08
C SER A 77 -4.91 0.49 -0.37
N VAL A 78 -4.04 -0.17 -1.15
CA VAL A 78 -2.88 -0.91 -0.61
C VAL A 78 -1.81 0.02 -0.05
N GLY A 79 -1.48 1.09 -0.77
CA GLY A 79 -0.43 2.03 -0.37
C GLY A 79 -0.64 2.61 1.04
N PRO A 80 -1.79 3.25 1.33
CA PRO A 80 -2.10 3.75 2.67
C PRO A 80 -2.09 2.65 3.74
N MET A 81 -2.62 1.46 3.42
CA MET A 81 -2.68 0.36 4.39
C MET A 81 -1.29 -0.17 4.75
N ARG A 82 -0.45 -0.43 3.75
CA ARG A 82 0.96 -0.82 3.95
C ARG A 82 1.69 0.23 4.79
N ASN A 83 1.54 1.52 4.45
CA ASN A 83 2.22 2.59 5.18
C ASN A 83 1.79 2.64 6.66
N ARG A 84 0.49 2.55 6.94
CA ARG A 84 -0.03 2.48 8.32
C ARG A 84 0.56 1.27 9.05
N ALA A 85 0.53 0.10 8.42
CA ALA A 85 1.02 -1.14 9.02
C ALA A 85 2.50 -1.06 9.39
N VAL A 86 3.35 -0.51 8.51
CA VAL A 86 4.79 -0.35 8.78
C VAL A 86 5.05 0.70 9.87
N LEU A 87 4.32 1.82 9.87
CA LEU A 87 4.47 2.87 10.87
C LEU A 87 4.08 2.38 12.27
N GLU A 88 2.91 1.76 12.39
CA GLU A 88 2.40 1.19 13.65
C GLU A 88 3.22 -0.02 14.10
N GLY A 89 3.85 -0.72 13.15
CA GLY A 89 4.68 -1.89 13.38
C GLY A 89 6.10 -1.58 13.86
N SER A 90 6.48 -0.30 13.98
CA SER A 90 7.80 0.07 14.50
C SER A 90 7.95 -0.31 15.98
N PRO A 91 9.10 -0.87 16.41
CA PRO A 91 10.34 -1.08 15.66
C PRO A 91 10.46 -2.45 14.98
N TYR A 92 9.50 -3.36 15.11
CA TYR A 92 9.68 -4.77 14.71
C TYR A 92 9.29 -5.09 13.26
N VAL A 93 8.54 -4.24 12.59
CA VAL A 93 8.14 -4.40 11.19
C VAL A 93 9.06 -3.58 10.29
N GLN A 94 9.75 -4.24 9.36
CA GLN A 94 10.54 -3.56 8.34
C GLN A 94 9.65 -3.11 7.18
N ASP A 95 8.83 -4.03 6.69
CA ASP A 95 7.91 -3.82 5.58
C ASP A 95 6.77 -4.86 5.61
N VAL A 96 5.71 -4.61 4.86
CA VAL A 96 4.62 -5.57 4.64
C VAL A 96 4.17 -5.59 3.18
N VAL A 97 3.75 -6.75 2.71
CA VAL A 97 3.00 -6.90 1.46
C VAL A 97 1.56 -7.23 1.82
N ILE A 98 0.62 -6.40 1.41
CA ILE A 98 -0.82 -6.66 1.60
C ILE A 98 -1.25 -7.69 0.56
N THR A 99 -1.90 -8.75 1.02
CA THR A 99 -2.32 -9.87 0.18
C THR A 99 -3.83 -10.03 0.24
N ALA A 100 -4.47 -10.27 -0.90
CA ALA A 100 -5.88 -10.68 -0.91
C ALA A 100 -6.28 -11.54 -2.12
N PRO A 101 -5.51 -12.55 -2.52
CA PRO A 101 -5.97 -13.43 -3.57
C PRO A 101 -7.21 -14.21 -3.09
N ASP A 102 -8.34 -13.99 -3.76
CA ASP A 102 -9.59 -14.77 -3.68
C ASP A 102 -10.24 -14.89 -2.29
N ARG A 103 -10.09 -13.87 -1.43
CA ARG A 103 -10.69 -13.87 -0.08
C ARG A 103 -11.52 -12.63 0.22
N GLU A 104 -12.41 -12.78 1.21
CA GLU A 104 -13.23 -11.69 1.75
C GLU A 104 -12.49 -10.84 2.80
N CYS A 105 -11.32 -11.29 3.26
CA CYS A 105 -10.47 -10.60 4.23
C CYS A 105 -9.06 -10.35 3.66
N LEU A 106 -8.41 -9.30 4.18
CA LEU A 106 -7.03 -8.95 3.83
C LEU A 106 -6.05 -9.75 4.69
N GLY A 107 -4.99 -10.25 4.07
CA GLY A 107 -3.81 -10.77 4.75
C GLY A 107 -2.61 -9.83 4.58
N ALA A 108 -1.55 -10.09 5.34
CA ALA A 108 -0.27 -9.42 5.17
C ALA A 108 0.89 -10.40 5.30
N LEU A 109 1.81 -10.35 4.34
CA LEU A 109 3.14 -10.95 4.49
C LEU A 109 4.05 -9.92 5.15
N VAL A 110 4.52 -10.23 6.35
CA VAL A 110 5.35 -9.31 7.15
C VAL A 110 6.83 -9.62 6.95
N PHE A 111 7.62 -8.58 6.70
CA PHE A 111 9.08 -8.63 6.74
C PHE A 111 9.53 -8.06 8.09
N PRO A 112 9.93 -8.91 9.06
CA PRO A 112 10.31 -8.46 10.39
C PRO A 112 11.73 -7.89 10.43
N ARG A 113 11.97 -6.90 11.29
CA ARG A 113 13.32 -6.47 11.68
C ARG A 113 13.92 -7.50 12.62
N LEU A 114 14.55 -8.53 12.06
CA LEU A 114 15.07 -9.69 12.82
C LEU A 114 15.97 -9.32 14.00
N HIS A 115 16.78 -8.27 13.87
CA HIS A 115 17.62 -7.80 14.96
C HIS A 115 16.81 -7.37 16.20
N GLU A 116 15.77 -6.56 16.00
CA GLU A 116 14.87 -6.10 17.07
C GLU A 116 14.02 -7.24 17.62
N CYS A 117 13.50 -8.11 16.75
CA CYS A 117 12.74 -9.28 17.16
C CYS A 117 13.58 -10.24 18.02
N ARG A 118 14.87 -10.37 17.75
CA ARG A 118 15.80 -11.20 18.53
C ARG A 118 16.01 -10.65 19.93
N GLN A 119 16.13 -9.32 20.06
CA GLN A 119 16.17 -8.66 21.37
C GLN A 119 14.86 -8.88 22.15
N LEU A 120 13.71 -8.72 21.50
CA LEU A 120 12.40 -8.97 22.10
C LEU A 120 12.22 -10.43 22.53
N ALA A 121 12.73 -11.39 21.75
CA ALA A 121 12.70 -12.81 22.08
C ALA A 121 13.59 -13.17 23.28
N GLY A 122 14.56 -12.32 23.64
CA GLY A 122 15.57 -12.63 24.66
C GLY A 122 16.53 -13.75 24.25
N LEU A 123 16.65 -14.03 22.95
CA LEU A 123 17.47 -15.12 22.42
C LEU A 123 18.83 -14.62 21.95
N GLY A 124 19.87 -15.42 22.21
CA GLY A 124 21.24 -15.11 21.79
C GLY A 124 21.46 -15.21 20.27
N ALA A 125 22.65 -14.83 19.82
CA ALA A 125 23.02 -14.85 18.39
C ALA A 125 23.00 -16.25 17.74
N GLN A 126 23.01 -17.31 18.55
CA GLN A 126 23.00 -18.70 18.07
C GLN A 126 21.60 -19.22 17.71
N ALA A 127 20.54 -18.54 18.14
CA ALA A 127 19.18 -18.94 17.75
C ALA A 127 18.97 -18.66 16.26
N SER A 128 18.33 -19.58 15.55
CA SER A 128 17.88 -19.35 14.19
C SER A 128 16.79 -18.27 14.12
N ASP A 129 16.61 -17.68 12.94
CA ASP A 129 15.55 -16.68 12.74
C ASP A 129 14.15 -17.29 12.94
N VAL A 130 13.99 -18.57 12.61
CA VAL A 130 12.74 -19.31 12.84
C VAL A 130 12.42 -19.40 14.33
N GLU A 131 13.42 -19.72 15.17
CA GLU A 131 13.24 -19.78 16.63
C GLU A 131 12.91 -18.41 17.22
N VAL A 132 13.56 -17.35 16.73
CA VAL A 132 13.25 -15.97 17.14
C VAL A 132 11.80 -15.61 16.82
N LEU A 133 11.37 -15.84 15.57
CA LEU A 133 10.01 -15.51 15.13
C LEU A 133 8.94 -16.44 15.73
N ALA A 134 9.31 -17.65 16.15
CA ALA A 134 8.42 -18.58 16.85
C ALA A 134 8.32 -18.32 18.35
N SER A 135 9.21 -17.51 18.93
CA SER A 135 9.21 -17.22 20.36
C SER A 135 7.92 -16.55 20.81
N THR A 136 7.44 -16.90 22.01
CA THR A 136 6.22 -16.35 22.60
C THR A 136 6.20 -14.82 22.64
N PRO A 137 7.27 -14.11 23.05
CA PRO A 137 7.27 -12.64 23.08
C PRO A 137 7.04 -12.02 21.71
N VAL A 138 7.68 -12.58 20.67
CA VAL A 138 7.54 -12.08 19.30
C VAL A 138 6.15 -12.38 18.75
N ARG A 139 5.66 -13.62 18.92
CA ARG A 139 4.31 -14.01 18.49
C ARG A 139 3.21 -13.19 19.15
N GLN A 140 3.33 -12.96 20.45
CA GLN A 140 2.37 -12.14 21.20
C GLN A 140 2.40 -10.69 20.71
N TRP A 141 3.59 -10.11 20.55
CA TRP A 141 3.70 -8.74 20.07
C TRP A 141 3.06 -8.54 18.69
N PHE A 142 3.30 -9.47 17.76
CA PHE A 142 2.68 -9.42 16.44
C PHE A 142 1.15 -9.60 16.51
N ALA A 143 0.65 -10.50 17.37
CA ALA A 143 -0.79 -10.67 17.58
C ALA A 143 -1.43 -9.38 18.11
N ASP A 144 -0.81 -8.74 19.10
CA ASP A 144 -1.29 -7.48 19.67
C ASP A 144 -1.20 -6.33 18.64
N TRP A 145 -0.15 -6.33 17.81
CA TRP A 145 -0.01 -5.37 16.71
C TRP A 145 -1.15 -5.51 15.69
N LEU A 146 -1.53 -6.72 15.30
CA LEU A 146 -2.67 -6.93 14.41
C LEU A 146 -3.98 -6.40 15.02
N VAL A 147 -4.17 -6.58 16.33
CA VAL A 147 -5.36 -6.06 17.03
C VAL A 147 -5.40 -4.53 16.96
N ARG A 148 -4.31 -3.84 17.33
CA ARG A 148 -4.24 -2.37 17.29
C ARG A 148 -4.45 -1.81 15.88
N LEU A 149 -3.85 -2.46 14.89
CA LEU A 149 -3.96 -2.06 13.49
C LEU A 149 -5.42 -2.12 12.99
N ASN A 150 -6.19 -3.07 13.53
CA ASN A 150 -7.60 -3.24 13.25
C ASN A 150 -8.55 -2.37 14.09
N GLU A 151 -8.11 -1.68 15.15
CA GLU A 151 -8.97 -0.83 15.99
C GLU A 151 -9.62 0.31 15.19
N GLY A 152 -8.97 0.76 14.11
CA GLY A 152 -9.48 1.79 13.21
C GLY A 152 -10.09 1.25 11.91
N ALA A 153 -10.33 -0.06 11.79
CA ALA A 153 -10.90 -0.65 10.58
C ALA A 153 -12.41 -0.46 10.54
N SER A 154 -12.93 0.15 9.46
CA SER A 154 -14.36 0.41 9.26
C SER A 154 -15.05 -0.66 8.39
N GLY A 155 -14.31 -1.64 7.90
CA GLY A 155 -14.83 -2.77 7.12
C GLY A 155 -13.74 -3.71 6.59
N ASN A 156 -14.14 -4.73 5.81
CA ASN A 156 -13.26 -5.80 5.33
C ASN A 156 -12.07 -5.31 4.49
N ALA A 157 -12.23 -4.22 3.75
CA ALA A 157 -11.15 -3.62 2.95
C ALA A 157 -10.11 -2.83 3.78
N SER A 158 -10.29 -2.77 5.10
CA SER A 158 -9.41 -2.07 6.03
C SER A 158 -8.95 -2.94 7.21
N ARG A 159 -9.40 -4.20 7.26
CA ARG A 159 -9.16 -5.14 8.37
C ARG A 159 -8.26 -6.27 7.90
N LEU A 160 -7.13 -6.45 8.58
CA LEU A 160 -6.19 -7.56 8.33
C LEU A 160 -6.50 -8.76 9.23
N GLU A 161 -6.29 -9.95 8.71
CA GLU A 161 -6.42 -11.21 9.45
C GLU A 161 -5.16 -12.08 9.29
N TRP A 162 -4.87 -12.90 10.31
CA TRP A 162 -3.89 -13.96 10.17
C TRP A 162 -4.43 -15.03 9.23
N ILE A 163 -3.71 -15.30 8.14
CA ILE A 163 -4.04 -16.29 7.12
C ILE A 163 -3.07 -17.47 7.11
#